data_AF-A0A7Y6Q4Q5-F1
#
_entry.id   AF-A0A7Y6Q4Q5-F1
#
_cell.length_a   1.000
_cell.length_b   1.000
_cell.length_c   1.000
_cell.angle_alpha   90.00
_cell.angle_beta   90.00
_cell.angle_gamma   90.00
#
_symmetry.space_group_name_H-M   'P 1'
#
loop_
_entity.id
_entity.type
_entity.pdbx_description
1 polymer ?
#
loop_
_entity_poly.entity_id
_entity_poly.type
_entity_poly.pdbx_seq_one_letter_code
_entity_poly.pdbx_strand_id
1 'polypeptide(L)' 'MTRHIKYEQEALLRGWDAVYDLEEFILAYSLAPLAAREIFAKAGPRRLDLANAMDARKLATAKHSTITRL' A
#
# COMPACT_ATOMS: atom_id res chain seq x y z
N MET A 1 10.11 -3.57 25.80
CA MET A 1 9.78 -2.75 24.61
C MET A 1 10.53 -3.33 23.40
N THR A 2 10.06 -4.41 22.78
CA THR A 2 10.84 -5.05 21.71
C THR A 2 9.97 -5.92 20.80
N ARG A 3 9.11 -5.29 19.99
CA ARG A 3 8.31 -6.00 18.96
C ARG A 3 8.39 -5.40 17.56
N HIS A 4 9.26 -4.41 17.33
CA HIS A 4 9.35 -3.71 16.03
C HIS A 4 10.59 -4.09 15.19
N ILE A 5 11.68 -4.56 15.82
CA ILE A 5 12.95 -4.85 15.12
C ILE A 5 12.81 -5.99 14.10
N LYS A 6 11.94 -6.97 14.38
CA LYS A 6 11.80 -8.17 13.54
C LYS A 6 11.23 -7.84 12.15
N TYR A 7 10.26 -6.94 12.08
CA TYR A 7 9.64 -6.53 10.82
C TYR A 7 10.56 -5.64 9.98
N GLU A 8 11.35 -4.77 10.62
CA GLU A 8 12.33 -3.92 9.93
C GLU A 8 13.43 -4.76 9.28
N GLN A 9 13.94 -5.79 9.96
CA GLN A 9 14.96 -6.68 9.40
C GLN A 9 14.43 -7.60 8.29
N GLU A 10 13.22 -8.14 8.44
CA GLU A 10 12.58 -8.96 7.39
C GLU A 10 12.23 -8.11 6.15
N ALA A 11 11.84 -6.85 6.35
CA ALA A 11 11.56 -5.92 5.25
C ALA A 11 12.82 -5.57 4.44
N LEU A 12 13.95 -5.37 5.11
CA LEU A 12 15.23 -5.12 4.44
C LEU A 12 15.68 -6.33 3.59
N LEU A 13 15.53 -7.56 4.11
CA LEU A 13 15.94 -8.79 3.42
C LEU A 13 15.04 -9.13 2.21
N ARG A 14 13.79 -8.68 2.20
CA ARG A 14 12.83 -8.90 1.10
C ARG A 14 12.80 -7.76 0.07
N GLY A 15 13.58 -6.70 0.26
CA GLY A 15 13.51 -5.49 -0.56
C GLY A 15 12.21 -4.70 -0.35
N TRP A 16 11.56 -4.86 0.80
CA TRP A 16 10.33 -4.15 1.19
C TRP A 16 10.59 -2.77 1.79
N ASP A 17 11.83 -2.48 2.20
CA ASP A 17 12.29 -1.12 2.46
C ASP A 17 12.61 -0.36 1.15
N ALA A 18 12.49 -1.01 -0.01
CA ALA A 18 12.59 -0.29 -1.26
C ALA A 18 11.48 0.76 -1.34
N VAL A 19 11.83 1.89 -1.92
CA VAL A 19 10.97 3.04 -2.11
C VAL A 19 10.44 2.97 -3.53
N TYR A 20 9.13 3.17 -3.73
CA TYR A 20 8.59 3.47 -5.05
C TYR A 20 8.62 4.96 -5.27
N ASP A 21 8.99 5.40 -6.47
CA ASP A 21 8.55 6.71 -6.93
C ASP A 21 7.03 6.67 -7.26
N LEU A 22 6.44 7.86 -7.48
CA LEU A 22 5.00 7.94 -7.75
C LEU A 22 4.63 7.24 -9.07
N GLU A 23 5.50 7.27 -10.08
CA GLU A 23 5.23 6.67 -11.40
C GLU A 23 5.29 5.15 -11.32
N GLU A 24 6.30 4.60 -10.66
CA GLU A 24 6.43 3.17 -10.35
C GLU A 24 5.22 2.68 -9.55
N PHE A 25 4.74 3.46 -8.58
CA PHE A 25 3.54 3.10 -7.82
C PHE A 25 2.28 3.08 -8.71
N ILE A 26 2.11 4.08 -9.58
CA ILE A 26 1.01 4.14 -10.55
C ILE A 26 1.03 2.92 -11.47
N LEU A 27 2.20 2.58 -12.01
CA LEU A 27 2.37 1.45 -12.92
C LEU A 27 2.16 0.10 -12.20
N ALA A 28 2.73 -0.07 -11.01
CA ALA A 28 2.66 -1.32 -10.25
C ALA A 28 1.22 -1.73 -9.90
N TYR A 29 0.36 -0.76 -9.59
CA TYR A 29 -1.04 -1.00 -9.19
C TYR A 29 -2.05 -0.58 -10.25
N SER A 30 -1.59 -0.15 -11.43
CA SER A 30 -2.44 0.33 -12.54
C SER A 30 -3.48 1.36 -12.08
N LEU A 31 -3.04 2.32 -11.27
CA LEU A 31 -3.92 3.30 -10.65
C LEU A 31 -4.12 4.54 -11.53
N ALA A 32 -5.29 5.18 -11.40
CA ALA A 32 -5.48 6.52 -11.92
C ALA A 32 -4.50 7.48 -11.21
N PRO A 33 -3.83 8.40 -11.92
CA PRO A 33 -2.81 9.28 -11.34
C PRO A 33 -3.29 10.09 -10.12
N LEU A 34 -4.55 10.54 -10.13
CA LEU A 34 -5.13 11.29 -9.00
C LEU A 34 -5.24 10.41 -7.74
N ALA A 35 -5.83 9.22 -7.86
CA ALA A 35 -5.98 8.31 -6.74
C ALA A 35 -4.62 7.83 -6.20
N ALA A 36 -3.64 7.62 -7.09
CA ALA A 36 -2.29 7.26 -6.68
C ALA A 36 -1.64 8.37 -5.85
N ARG A 37 -1.76 9.65 -6.25
CA ARG A 37 -1.24 10.79 -5.49
C ARG A 37 -1.82 10.88 -4.09
N GLU A 38 -3.13 10.69 -3.95
CA GLU A 38 -3.79 10.71 -2.64
C GLU A 38 -3.28 9.61 -1.71
N ILE A 39 -3.13 8.39 -2.24
CA ILE A 39 -2.60 7.26 -1.48
C ILE A 39 -1.13 7.49 -1.12
N PHE A 40 -0.33 7.95 -2.08
CA PHE A 40 1.10 8.19 -1.90
C PHE A 40 1.38 9.31 -0.91
N ALA A 41 0.59 10.39 -0.92
CA ALA A 41 0.70 11.48 0.06
C ALA A 41 0.35 11.02 1.48
N LYS A 42 -0.55 10.04 1.63
CA LYS A 42 -0.99 9.54 2.94
C LYS A 42 -0.08 8.43 3.50
N ALA A 43 0.34 7.50 2.66
CA ALA A 43 1.14 6.34 3.05
C ALA A 43 2.65 6.62 3.00
N GLY A 44 3.09 7.56 2.17
CA GLY A 44 4.49 7.79 1.88
C GLY A 44 5.04 6.82 0.82
N PRO A 45 6.33 6.95 0.47
CA PRO A 45 6.89 6.30 -0.72
C PRO A 45 7.39 4.87 -0.46
N ARG A 46 7.34 4.38 0.78
CA ARG A 46 7.79 3.02 1.14
C ARG A 46 6.87 1.96 0.55
N ARG A 47 7.45 0.94 -0.08
CA ARG A 47 6.68 -0.16 -0.73
C ARG A 47 5.75 -0.88 0.23
N LEU A 48 6.20 -1.15 1.46
CA LEU A 48 5.39 -1.80 2.48
C LEU A 48 4.14 -0.96 2.84
N ASP A 49 4.31 0.34 3.06
CA ASP A 49 3.21 1.23 3.42
C ASP A 49 2.20 1.36 2.28
N LEU A 50 2.68 1.44 1.04
CA LEU A 50 1.85 1.45 -0.17
C LEU A 50 1.09 0.13 -0.37
N ALA A 51 1.73 -1.02 -0.14
CA ALA A 51 1.09 -2.33 -0.22
C ALA A 51 -0.03 -2.46 0.83
N ASN A 52 0.25 -2.07 2.08
CA ASN A 52 -0.74 -2.07 3.15
C ASN A 52 -1.94 -1.15 2.82
N ALA A 53 -1.69 0.03 2.25
CA ALA A 53 -2.76 0.94 1.82
C ALA A 53 -3.63 0.34 0.71
N MET A 54 -3.01 -0.38 -0.23
CA MET A 54 -3.74 -1.05 -1.31
C MET A 54 -4.56 -2.25 -0.83
N ASP A 55 -4.04 -3.04 0.11
CA ASP A 55 -4.80 -4.13 0.74
C ASP A 55 -5.99 -3.59 1.53
N ALA A 56 -5.80 -2.52 2.32
CA ALA A 56 -6.88 -1.85 3.02
C ALA A 56 -7.97 -1.34 2.04
N ARG A 57 -7.55 -0.77 0.91
CA ARG A 57 -8.46 -0.34 -0.16
C ARG A 57 -9.24 -1.50 -0.77
N LYS A 58 -8.57 -2.63 -1.06
CA LYS A 58 -9.21 -3.84 -1.61
C LYS A 58 -10.27 -4.41 -0.66
N LEU A 59 -9.98 -4.42 0.64
CA LEU A 59 -10.93 -4.84 1.67
C LEU A 59 -12.14 -3.89 1.74
N ALA A 60 -11.92 -2.58 1.61
CA ALA A 60 -13.02 -1.60 1.58
C ALA A 60 -13.91 -1.77 0.34
N THR A 61 -13.33 -1.99 -0.84
CA THR A 61 -14.10 -2.25 -2.07
C THR A 61 -14.89 -3.55 -1.99
N ALA A 62 -14.32 -4.61 -1.39
CA ALA A 62 -15.01 -5.88 -1.22
C ALA A 62 -16.19 -5.78 -0.23
N LYS A 63 -16.06 -4.97 0.83
CA LYS A 63 -17.16 -4.70 1.76
C LYS A 63 -18.30 -3.92 1.09
N HIS A 64 -17.97 -2.99 0.20
CA HIS A 64 -18.97 -2.20 -0.53
C HIS A 64 -19.80 -3.08 -1.48
N SER A 65 -19.19 -4.04 -2.18
CA SER A 65 -19.91 -4.97 -3.05
C SER A 65 -20.88 -5.90 -2.33
N THR A 66 -20.66 -6.18 -1.04
CA THR A 66 -21.55 -7.05 -0.25
C THR A 66 -22.81 -6.32 0.22
N ILE A 67 -22.77 -4.99 0.34
CA ILE A 67 -23.90 -4.19 0.86
C ILE A 67 -24.89 -3.83 -0.25
N THR A 68 -24.48 -3.83 -1.53
CA THR A 68 -25.36 -3.51 -2.68
C THR A 68 -26.22 -4.69 -3.17
N ARG A 69 -26.28 -5.82 -2.43
CA ARG A 69 -27.01 -7.03 -2.84
C ARG A 69 -28.21 -7.36 -1.95
N LEU A 70 -28.99 -6.35 -1.56
CA LEU A 70 -30.28 -6.52 -0.86
C LEU A 70 -31.37 -5.70 -1.53
#